data_AF-A0A3C0NVC8-F1
#
_entry.id   AF-A0A3C0NVC8-F1
#
_cell.length_a   1.000
_cell.length_b   1.000
_cell.length_c   1.000
_cell.angle_alpha   90.00
_cell.angle_beta   90.00
_cell.angle_gamma   90.00
#
_symmetry.space_group_name_H-M   'P 1'
#
loop_
_entity.id
_entity.type
_entity.pdbx_description
1 polymer ?
#
loop_
_entity_poly.entity_id
_entity_poly.type
_entity_poly.pdbx_seq_one_letter_code
_entity_poly.pdbx_strand_id
1 'polypeptide(L)'
;TGAGQHGVATATIAARLGLECVVYMGSEDVKRQAPNVFRMKLLGATVVPVESGSKTLKDALNEAMRDWVTNISNTFYIIGTVAGPHPYPMMVRDFQSVIGMEAKQQMQEMIGRQPDAIVACVGGGSNAMGIFYPYIDVPNVRLIGVEAAGHGLETGMHAAPLTANSPVGVLHGNRTYLMQDADGNIIETHSISAGLDYPGVGPEHAWLKDIKRAEYVAITDDEAMAAFHQFCRTEGIIPALESSHALAHAEKMAKQMRQDEVLLVNLSGRGDKDINTVAKLSNITL
;
A
#
# COMPACT_ATOMS: atom_id res chain seq x y z
N THR A 1 -3.84 5.87 -10.02
CA THR A 1 -3.22 4.58 -9.64
C THR A 1 -1.71 4.72 -9.73
N GLY A 2 -0.95 4.05 -8.85
CA GLY A 2 0.53 4.01 -8.88
C GLY A 2 0.99 2.73 -9.55
N ALA A 3 1.14 1.63 -8.79
CA ALA A 3 1.49 0.29 -9.28
C ALA A 3 0.53 -0.32 -10.35
N GLY A 4 -0.56 0.35 -10.72
CA GLY A 4 -1.51 -0.10 -11.75
C GLY A 4 -2.57 -1.10 -11.25
N GLN A 5 -2.36 -1.79 -10.13
CA GLN A 5 -3.29 -2.81 -9.62
C GLN A 5 -4.70 -2.27 -9.35
N HIS A 6 -4.82 -1.14 -8.64
CA HIS A 6 -6.12 -0.50 -8.40
C HIS A 6 -6.81 -0.09 -9.70
N GLY A 7 -6.02 0.38 -10.68
CA GLY A 7 -6.52 0.74 -12.00
C GLY A 7 -7.07 -0.48 -12.76
N VAL A 8 -6.36 -1.61 -12.74
CA VAL A 8 -6.83 -2.88 -13.32
C VAL A 8 -8.08 -3.39 -12.61
N ALA A 9 -8.13 -3.34 -11.28
CA ALA A 9 -9.31 -3.72 -10.50
C ALA A 9 -10.53 -2.87 -10.85
N THR A 10 -10.34 -1.54 -10.94
CA THR A 10 -11.39 -0.58 -11.30
C THR A 10 -11.88 -0.79 -12.74
N ALA A 11 -10.96 -0.97 -13.69
CA ALA A 11 -11.30 -1.30 -15.08
C ALA A 11 -12.06 -2.62 -15.20
N THR A 12 -11.70 -3.62 -14.39
CA THR A 12 -12.35 -4.94 -14.40
C THR A 12 -13.81 -4.84 -13.98
N ILE A 13 -14.09 -4.15 -12.88
CA ILE A 13 -15.48 -4.01 -12.41
C ILE A 13 -16.30 -3.09 -13.32
N ALA A 14 -15.70 -2.02 -13.85
CA ALA A 14 -16.36 -1.14 -14.81
C ALA A 14 -16.77 -1.89 -16.08
N ALA A 15 -15.85 -2.69 -16.66
CA ALA A 15 -16.15 -3.53 -17.81
C ALA A 15 -17.28 -4.53 -17.53
N ARG A 16 -17.26 -5.17 -16.35
CA ARG A 16 -18.32 -6.12 -15.93
C ARG A 16 -19.69 -5.45 -15.80
N LEU A 17 -19.74 -4.21 -15.34
CA LEU A 17 -20.97 -3.46 -15.10
C LEU A 17 -21.42 -2.58 -16.27
N GLY A 18 -20.64 -2.54 -17.36
CA GLY A 18 -20.93 -1.69 -18.52
C GLY A 18 -20.75 -0.19 -18.23
N LEU A 19 -19.83 0.16 -17.34
CA LEU A 19 -19.51 1.53 -16.96
C LEU A 19 -18.30 2.06 -17.73
N GLU A 20 -18.31 3.35 -18.04
CA GLU A 20 -17.11 4.05 -18.52
C GLU A 20 -16.06 4.11 -17.40
N CYS A 21 -14.79 3.90 -17.74
CA CYS A 21 -13.68 3.92 -16.79
C CYS A 21 -12.53 4.77 -17.29
N VAL A 22 -12.18 5.79 -16.52
CA VAL A 22 -11.00 6.64 -16.73
C VAL A 22 -10.05 6.44 -15.56
N VAL A 23 -8.80 6.08 -15.85
CA VAL A 23 -7.76 5.83 -14.87
C VAL A 23 -6.63 6.83 -15.05
N TYR A 24 -6.43 7.68 -14.05
CA TYR A 24 -5.27 8.56 -13.95
C TYR A 24 -4.05 7.81 -13.41
N MET A 25 -2.90 7.96 -14.06
CA MET A 25 -1.65 7.28 -13.70
C MET A 25 -0.46 8.18 -14.01
N GLY A 26 0.48 8.33 -13.08
CA GLY A 26 1.69 9.13 -13.29
C GLY A 26 2.50 8.61 -14.48
N SER A 27 3.09 9.49 -15.29
CA SER A 27 3.76 9.05 -16.53
C SER A 27 5.01 8.20 -16.29
N GLU A 28 5.69 8.37 -15.15
CA GLU A 28 6.77 7.45 -14.73
C GLU A 28 6.21 6.07 -14.36
N ASP A 29 5.07 6.02 -13.67
CA ASP A 29 4.40 4.77 -13.34
C ASP A 29 3.87 4.06 -14.60
N VAL A 30 3.35 4.79 -15.59
CA VAL A 30 2.92 4.23 -16.89
C VAL A 30 4.06 3.48 -17.57
N LYS A 31 5.30 3.99 -17.51
CA LYS A 31 6.48 3.32 -18.07
C LYS A 31 6.86 2.09 -17.24
N ARG A 32 6.96 2.23 -15.93
CA ARG A 32 7.41 1.15 -15.01
C ARG A 32 6.41 -0.02 -14.96
N GLN A 33 5.12 0.28 -15.09
CA GLN A 33 4.02 -0.67 -14.91
C GLN A 33 3.27 -0.93 -16.23
N ALA A 34 3.97 -0.91 -17.36
CA ALA A 34 3.41 -1.12 -18.70
C ALA A 34 2.50 -2.36 -18.83
N PRO A 35 2.78 -3.51 -18.20
CA PRO A 35 1.87 -4.66 -18.23
C PRO A 35 0.47 -4.35 -17.67
N ASN A 36 0.37 -3.57 -16.60
CA ASN A 36 -0.91 -3.19 -16.02
C ASN A 36 -1.63 -2.12 -16.86
N VAL A 37 -0.89 -1.19 -17.48
CA VAL A 37 -1.46 -0.25 -18.45
C VAL A 37 -2.11 -0.99 -19.63
N PHE A 38 -1.42 -2.01 -20.16
CA PHE A 38 -1.95 -2.85 -21.22
C PHE A 38 -3.22 -3.59 -20.80
N ARG A 39 -3.23 -4.19 -19.60
CA ARG A 39 -4.42 -4.85 -19.03
C ARG A 39 -5.63 -3.90 -18.90
N MET A 40 -5.42 -2.68 -18.41
CA MET A 40 -6.49 -1.68 -18.30
C MET A 40 -7.10 -1.34 -19.67
N LYS A 41 -6.25 -1.15 -20.69
CA LYS A 41 -6.72 -0.88 -22.06
C LYS A 41 -7.46 -2.05 -22.67
N LEU A 42 -7.02 -3.29 -22.42
CA LEU A 42 -7.74 -4.50 -22.85
C LEU A 42 -9.14 -4.61 -22.22
N LEU A 43 -9.29 -4.10 -20.98
CA LEU A 43 -10.57 -4.03 -20.28
C LEU A 43 -11.45 -2.85 -20.74
N GLY A 44 -11.00 -2.05 -21.72
CA GLY A 44 -11.75 -0.92 -22.26
C GLY A 44 -11.64 0.37 -21.44
N ALA A 45 -10.75 0.43 -20.45
CA ALA A 45 -10.53 1.66 -19.69
C ALA A 45 -9.61 2.64 -20.43
N THR A 46 -9.93 3.93 -20.31
CA THR A 46 -9.07 5.03 -20.75
C THR A 46 -8.00 5.27 -19.70
N VAL A 47 -6.73 5.16 -20.07
CA VAL A 47 -5.60 5.46 -19.18
C VAL A 47 -5.03 6.82 -19.52
N VAL A 48 -5.10 7.77 -18.59
CA VAL A 48 -4.64 9.15 -18.73
C VAL A 48 -3.29 9.32 -18.02
N PRO A 49 -2.18 9.50 -18.77
CA PRO A 49 -0.88 9.77 -18.19
C PRO A 49 -0.83 11.17 -17.57
N VAL A 50 -0.38 11.27 -16.33
CA VAL A 50 -0.21 12.55 -15.62
C VAL A 50 1.25 12.98 -15.71
N GLU A 51 1.48 14.13 -16.35
CA GLU A 51 2.82 14.69 -16.61
C GLU A 51 3.23 15.81 -15.64
N SER A 52 2.33 16.24 -14.76
CA SER A 52 2.59 17.25 -13.74
C SER A 52 3.34 16.69 -12.53
N GLY A 53 4.10 17.53 -11.84
CA GLY A 53 4.72 17.20 -10.56
C GLY A 53 5.80 16.13 -10.66
N SER A 54 5.82 15.21 -9.69
CA SER A 54 6.75 14.06 -9.64
C SER A 54 6.36 12.96 -10.63
N LYS A 55 5.18 13.05 -11.26
CA LYS A 55 4.67 12.10 -12.25
C LYS A 55 4.45 10.70 -11.67
N THR A 56 4.05 10.66 -10.40
CA THR A 56 3.79 9.43 -9.62
C THR A 56 2.36 9.43 -9.04
N LEU A 57 2.06 8.50 -8.12
CA LEU A 57 0.75 8.32 -7.50
C LEU A 57 0.11 9.59 -6.94
N LYS A 58 0.90 10.47 -6.30
CA LYS A 58 0.42 11.74 -5.72
C LYS A 58 -0.23 12.63 -6.79
N ASP A 59 0.43 12.80 -7.94
CA ASP A 59 -0.09 13.66 -9.01
C ASP A 59 -1.30 13.02 -9.71
N ALA A 60 -1.30 11.69 -9.84
CA ALA A 60 -2.45 10.96 -10.35
C ALA A 60 -3.70 11.13 -9.47
N LEU A 61 -3.54 11.22 -8.14
CA LEU A 61 -4.63 11.52 -7.20
C LEU A 61 -5.14 12.95 -7.39
N ASN A 62 -4.24 13.92 -7.53
CA ASN A 62 -4.61 15.32 -7.77
C ASN A 62 -5.46 15.49 -9.03
N GLU A 63 -5.02 14.91 -10.15
CA GLU A 63 -5.77 15.01 -11.41
C GLU A 63 -7.10 14.26 -11.35
N ALA A 64 -7.16 13.09 -10.72
CA ALA A 64 -8.43 12.37 -10.52
C ALA A 64 -9.43 13.17 -9.67
N MET A 65 -8.96 13.89 -8.64
CA MET A 65 -9.81 14.77 -7.84
C MET A 65 -10.30 15.99 -8.65
N ARG A 66 -9.44 16.60 -9.48
CA ARG A 66 -9.83 17.71 -10.36
C ARG A 66 -10.90 17.29 -11.38
N ASP A 67 -10.74 16.12 -11.98
CA ASP A 67 -11.74 15.53 -12.88
C ASP A 67 -13.06 15.34 -12.12
N TRP A 68 -13.01 14.67 -10.97
CA TRP A 68 -14.22 14.38 -10.20
C TRP A 68 -15.01 15.64 -9.80
N VAL A 69 -14.32 16.71 -9.40
CA VAL A 69 -14.98 18.00 -9.08
C VAL A 69 -15.65 18.60 -10.31
N THR A 70 -15.08 18.40 -11.50
CA THR A 70 -15.63 18.91 -12.77
C THR A 70 -16.83 18.07 -13.24
N ASN A 71 -16.82 16.76 -12.99
CA ASN A 71 -17.78 15.79 -13.52
C ASN A 71 -18.66 15.13 -12.44
N ILE A 72 -18.91 15.82 -11.32
CA ILE A 72 -19.56 15.23 -10.13
C ILE A 72 -20.98 14.68 -10.40
N SER A 73 -21.66 15.19 -11.45
CA SER A 73 -23.04 14.81 -11.78
C SER A 73 -23.18 13.40 -12.40
N ASN A 74 -22.10 12.87 -12.99
CA ASN A 74 -22.11 11.59 -13.70
C ASN A 74 -20.91 10.70 -13.38
N THR A 75 -19.96 11.16 -12.56
CA THR A 75 -18.74 10.42 -12.20
C THR A 75 -18.71 10.07 -10.72
N PHE A 76 -18.49 8.78 -10.42
CA PHE A 76 -18.14 8.31 -9.08
C PHE A 76 -16.64 8.11 -8.97
N TYR A 77 -15.99 8.81 -8.03
CA TYR A 77 -14.56 8.66 -7.80
C TYR A 77 -14.24 7.44 -6.93
N ILE A 78 -13.49 6.49 -7.50
CA ILE A 78 -13.05 5.26 -6.81
C ILE A 78 -11.63 5.45 -6.29
N ILE A 79 -11.50 5.89 -5.05
CA ILE A 79 -10.20 5.95 -4.36
C ILE A 79 -9.71 4.53 -4.00
N GLY A 80 -8.41 4.29 -4.15
CA GLY A 80 -7.81 2.96 -4.01
C GLY A 80 -7.23 2.64 -2.63
N THR A 81 -7.45 3.49 -1.63
CA THR A 81 -6.83 3.30 -0.31
C THR A 81 -7.64 3.96 0.80
N VAL A 82 -7.28 3.70 2.07
CA VAL A 82 -7.96 4.24 3.27
C VAL A 82 -7.54 5.68 3.59
N ALA A 83 -7.27 6.47 2.57
CA ALA A 83 -7.01 7.91 2.65
C ALA A 83 -8.19 8.69 2.02
N GLY A 84 -8.04 10.00 1.85
CA GLY A 84 -9.11 10.82 1.28
C GLY A 84 -10.10 11.35 2.32
N PRO A 85 -11.02 12.24 1.92
CA PRO A 85 -12.04 12.77 2.81
C PRO A 85 -13.02 11.68 3.26
N HIS A 86 -13.68 11.87 4.40
CA HIS A 86 -14.85 11.07 4.76
C HIS A 86 -15.89 11.14 3.62
N PRO A 87 -16.52 10.02 3.20
CA PRO A 87 -16.55 8.70 3.86
C PRO A 87 -15.49 7.70 3.40
N TYR A 88 -14.54 8.08 2.56
CA TYR A 88 -13.65 7.13 1.88
C TYR A 88 -12.78 6.26 2.80
N PRO A 89 -12.08 6.79 3.82
CA PRO A 89 -11.28 5.94 4.71
C PRO A 89 -12.10 4.82 5.36
N MET A 90 -13.27 5.17 5.91
CA MET A 90 -14.21 4.24 6.52
C MET A 90 -14.75 3.22 5.51
N MET A 91 -15.21 3.69 4.35
CA MET A 91 -15.79 2.84 3.32
C MET A 91 -14.77 1.82 2.77
N VAL A 92 -13.54 2.26 2.48
CA VAL A 92 -12.49 1.36 1.97
C VAL A 92 -12.08 0.37 3.04
N ARG A 93 -11.94 0.78 4.31
CA ARG A 93 -11.70 -0.13 5.43
C ARG A 93 -12.78 -1.19 5.53
N ASP A 94 -14.05 -0.79 5.51
CA ASP A 94 -15.17 -1.70 5.69
C ASP A 94 -15.19 -2.76 4.57
N PHE A 95 -14.92 -2.36 3.32
CA PHE A 95 -14.78 -3.31 2.21
C PHE A 95 -13.55 -4.20 2.31
N GLN A 96 -12.46 -3.74 2.92
CA GLN A 96 -11.24 -4.52 3.12
C GLN A 96 -11.27 -5.38 4.39
N SER A 97 -12.19 -5.11 5.33
CA SER A 97 -12.29 -5.79 6.63
C SER A 97 -12.48 -7.30 6.52
N VAL A 98 -12.96 -7.77 5.36
CA VAL A 98 -13.08 -9.20 5.04
C VAL A 98 -11.76 -9.94 5.23
N ILE A 99 -10.62 -9.30 4.95
CA ILE A 99 -9.29 -9.90 5.14
C ILE A 99 -9.09 -10.30 6.61
N GLY A 100 -9.32 -9.38 7.54
CA GLY A 100 -9.16 -9.66 8.97
C GLY A 100 -10.24 -10.60 9.52
N MET A 101 -11.46 -10.56 8.97
CA MET A 101 -12.55 -11.44 9.39
C MET A 101 -12.24 -12.90 9.03
N GLU A 102 -11.82 -13.15 7.79
CA GLU A 102 -11.38 -14.47 7.33
C GLU A 102 -10.16 -14.94 8.11
N ALA A 103 -9.15 -14.08 8.28
CA ALA A 103 -7.96 -14.40 9.05
C ALA A 103 -8.30 -14.84 10.48
N LYS A 104 -9.18 -14.11 11.18
CA LYS A 104 -9.56 -14.42 12.56
C LYS A 104 -10.21 -15.79 12.70
N GLN A 105 -11.05 -16.16 11.73
CA GLN A 105 -11.63 -17.49 11.65
C GLN A 105 -10.55 -18.55 11.37
N GLN A 106 -9.72 -18.34 10.34
CA GLN A 106 -8.67 -19.26 9.93
C GLN A 106 -7.64 -19.51 11.04
N MET A 107 -7.23 -18.47 11.78
CA MET A 107 -6.30 -18.60 12.90
C MET A 107 -6.87 -19.51 14.00
N GLN A 108 -8.16 -19.35 14.32
CA GLN A 108 -8.83 -20.22 15.29
C GLN A 108 -8.91 -21.67 14.81
N GLU A 109 -9.20 -21.89 13.52
CA GLU A 109 -9.30 -23.23 12.93
C GLU A 109 -7.94 -23.93 12.80
N MET A 110 -6.89 -23.19 12.43
CA MET A 110 -5.57 -23.75 12.14
C MET A 110 -4.74 -23.99 13.39
N ILE A 111 -4.77 -23.07 14.36
CA ILE A 111 -3.88 -23.13 15.53
C ILE A 111 -4.60 -23.05 16.88
N GLY A 112 -5.94 -22.97 16.88
CA GLY A 112 -6.74 -22.94 18.12
C GLY A 112 -6.65 -21.63 18.90
N ARG A 113 -5.99 -20.59 18.37
CA ARG A 113 -5.80 -19.28 19.00
C ARG A 113 -5.57 -18.18 17.97
N GLN A 114 -5.51 -16.93 18.42
CA GLN A 114 -5.13 -15.77 17.60
C GLN A 114 -3.59 -15.60 17.56
N PRO A 115 -3.03 -14.93 16.54
CA PRO A 115 -1.57 -14.75 16.39
C PRO A 115 -1.00 -13.80 17.45
N ASP A 116 0.29 -13.88 17.71
CA ASP A 116 0.98 -12.96 18.62
C ASP A 116 1.20 -11.58 17.96
N ALA A 117 1.40 -11.56 16.64
CA ALA A 117 1.45 -10.32 15.86
C ALA A 117 0.90 -10.49 14.44
N ILE A 118 0.31 -9.41 13.93
CA ILE A 118 -0.11 -9.26 12.54
C ILE A 118 0.76 -8.19 11.89
N VAL A 119 1.34 -8.51 10.73
CA VAL A 119 2.24 -7.63 9.98
C VAL A 119 1.67 -7.35 8.60
N ALA A 120 1.61 -6.08 8.19
CA ALA A 120 1.13 -5.67 6.87
C ALA A 120 1.87 -4.43 6.38
N CYS A 121 2.05 -4.29 5.06
CA CYS A 121 2.71 -3.12 4.50
C CYS A 121 1.75 -1.92 4.44
N VAL A 122 2.28 -0.70 4.60
CA VAL A 122 1.52 0.54 4.70
C VAL A 122 2.05 1.55 3.71
N GLY A 123 1.32 1.69 2.59
CA GLY A 123 1.37 2.89 1.74
C GLY A 123 0.26 3.84 2.21
N GLY A 124 -0.84 3.92 1.45
CA GLY A 124 -2.06 4.55 1.96
C GLY A 124 -2.77 3.76 3.08
N GLY A 125 -2.54 2.44 3.15
CA GLY A 125 -2.91 1.60 4.30
C GLY A 125 -4.08 0.61 4.14
N SER A 126 -4.71 0.50 2.97
CA SER A 126 -5.96 -0.28 2.83
C SER A 126 -5.84 -1.76 3.18
N ASN A 127 -4.78 -2.43 2.72
CA ASN A 127 -4.55 -3.84 3.05
C ASN A 127 -4.29 -4.03 4.57
N ALA A 128 -3.53 -3.13 5.17
CA ALA A 128 -3.17 -3.19 6.58
C ALA A 128 -4.38 -2.92 7.46
N MET A 129 -5.16 -1.89 7.16
CA MET A 129 -6.39 -1.62 7.89
C MET A 129 -7.42 -2.73 7.71
N GLY A 130 -7.52 -3.33 6.51
CA GLY A 130 -8.40 -4.47 6.25
C GLY A 130 -8.12 -5.67 7.15
N ILE A 131 -6.84 -6.00 7.37
CA ILE A 131 -6.47 -7.09 8.28
C ILE A 131 -6.47 -6.67 9.75
N PHE A 132 -6.15 -5.42 10.08
CA PHE A 132 -6.09 -4.92 11.46
C PHE A 132 -7.47 -4.68 12.07
N TYR A 133 -8.43 -4.19 11.30
CA TYR A 133 -9.69 -3.68 11.83
C TYR A 133 -10.44 -4.70 12.71
N PRO A 134 -10.61 -5.98 12.31
CA PRO A 134 -11.25 -7.01 13.14
C PRO A 134 -10.44 -7.45 14.38
N TYR A 135 -9.18 -7.02 14.47
CA TYR A 135 -8.25 -7.30 15.55
C TYR A 135 -8.03 -6.11 16.50
N ILE A 136 -8.58 -4.93 16.23
CA ILE A 136 -8.43 -3.74 17.10
C ILE A 136 -8.82 -4.08 18.54
N ASP A 137 -9.94 -4.75 18.75
CA ASP A 137 -10.43 -5.11 20.10
C ASP A 137 -9.95 -6.50 20.58
N VAL A 138 -9.06 -7.17 19.83
CA VAL A 138 -8.51 -8.46 20.24
C VAL A 138 -7.28 -8.21 21.12
N PRO A 139 -7.32 -8.55 22.43
CA PRO A 139 -6.22 -8.28 23.34
C PRO A 139 -4.99 -9.12 22.97
N ASN A 140 -3.81 -8.60 23.32
CA ASN A 140 -2.51 -9.26 23.15
C ASN A 140 -2.06 -9.52 21.70
N VAL A 141 -2.87 -9.20 20.69
CA VAL A 141 -2.45 -9.26 19.28
C VAL A 141 -1.80 -7.94 18.88
N ARG A 142 -0.50 -7.97 18.61
CA ARG A 142 0.25 -6.79 18.11
C ARG A 142 -0.12 -6.52 16.66
N LEU A 143 -0.33 -5.24 16.31
CA LEU A 143 -0.63 -4.80 14.96
C LEU A 143 0.54 -3.97 14.45
N ILE A 144 1.22 -4.44 13.40
CA ILE A 144 2.50 -3.88 12.95
C ILE A 144 2.41 -3.47 11.49
N GLY A 145 2.34 -2.16 11.25
CA GLY A 145 2.39 -1.57 9.92
C GLY A 145 3.83 -1.36 9.45
N VAL A 146 4.14 -1.75 8.22
CA VAL A 146 5.48 -1.62 7.64
C VAL A 146 5.48 -0.62 6.49
N GLU A 147 6.08 0.55 6.72
CA GLU A 147 6.26 1.60 5.72
C GLU A 147 7.55 1.40 4.91
N ALA A 148 7.68 2.12 3.78
CA ALA A 148 8.87 2.05 2.94
C ALA A 148 9.93 3.05 3.42
N ALA A 149 11.08 2.54 3.86
CA ALA A 149 12.24 3.35 4.23
C ALA A 149 13.03 3.81 3.00
N GLY A 150 12.69 3.37 1.78
CA GLY A 150 13.43 3.71 0.56
C GLY A 150 14.91 3.42 0.70
N HIS A 151 15.74 4.46 0.52
CA HIS A 151 17.19 4.38 0.69
C HIS A 151 17.69 4.49 2.14
N GLY A 152 16.78 4.64 3.10
CA GLY A 152 17.07 4.84 4.53
C GLY A 152 16.32 6.05 5.08
N LEU A 153 15.81 5.97 6.32
CA LEU A 153 15.06 7.06 6.94
C LEU A 153 15.92 8.33 7.10
N GLU A 154 17.20 8.15 7.42
CA GLU A 154 18.20 9.21 7.59
C GLU A 154 18.51 9.97 6.31
N THR A 155 18.22 9.39 5.15
CA THR A 155 18.48 10.01 3.84
C THR A 155 17.40 11.02 3.46
N GLY A 156 16.22 10.96 4.09
CA GLY A 156 15.02 11.68 3.67
C GLY A 156 14.36 11.10 2.40
N MET A 157 15.00 10.15 1.73
CA MET A 157 14.49 9.50 0.51
C MET A 157 13.70 8.24 0.89
N HIS A 158 12.53 8.45 1.50
CA HIS A 158 11.66 7.39 2.00
C HIS A 158 10.16 7.79 1.93
N ALA A 159 9.26 6.82 2.14
CA ALA A 159 7.81 7.01 2.19
C ALA A 159 7.25 6.43 3.50
N ALA A 160 7.71 6.98 4.64
CA ALA A 160 7.44 6.45 5.98
C ALA A 160 7.05 7.54 6.99
N PRO A 161 5.92 8.26 6.76
CA PRO A 161 5.53 9.39 7.58
C PRO A 161 5.22 9.02 9.03
N LEU A 162 4.70 7.82 9.31
CA LEU A 162 4.42 7.38 10.69
C LEU A 162 5.72 7.04 11.42
N THR A 163 6.61 6.28 10.79
CA THR A 163 7.86 5.80 11.40
C THR A 163 8.83 6.95 11.64
N ALA A 164 8.92 7.90 10.71
CA ALA A 164 9.75 9.10 10.84
C ALA A 164 9.15 10.16 11.79
N ASN A 165 7.96 9.92 12.34
CA ASN A 165 7.20 10.90 13.14
C ASN A 165 7.08 12.26 12.44
N SER A 166 6.75 12.23 11.15
CA SER A 166 6.61 13.44 10.35
C SER A 166 5.48 14.34 10.90
N PRO A 167 5.49 15.66 10.62
CA PRO A 167 4.44 16.54 11.13
C PRO A 167 3.06 16.18 10.57
N VAL A 168 2.02 16.37 11.37
CA VAL A 168 0.63 16.22 10.94
C VAL A 168 0.22 17.40 10.08
N GLY A 169 -0.46 17.15 8.97
CA GLY A 169 -1.02 18.19 8.10
C GLY A 169 -2.27 17.69 7.37
N VAL A 170 -2.67 18.39 6.31
CA VAL A 170 -3.84 18.04 5.49
C VAL A 170 -3.39 17.77 4.06
N LEU A 171 -3.64 16.57 3.58
CA LEU A 171 -3.33 16.15 2.21
C LEU A 171 -4.51 15.35 1.66
N HIS A 172 -4.88 15.60 0.39
CA HIS A 172 -5.95 14.87 -0.30
C HIS A 172 -7.27 14.76 0.49
N GLY A 173 -7.62 15.77 1.29
CA GLY A 173 -8.89 15.81 2.02
C GLY A 173 -8.92 15.10 3.38
N ASN A 174 -7.80 14.59 3.90
CA ASN A 174 -7.71 14.11 5.28
C ASN A 174 -6.57 14.75 6.08
N ARG A 175 -6.78 14.88 7.40
CA ARG A 175 -5.74 15.26 8.36
C ARG A 175 -4.99 14.02 8.83
N THR A 176 -3.68 13.96 8.62
CA THR A 176 -2.86 12.75 8.86
C THR A 176 -1.38 13.08 8.99
N TYR A 177 -0.55 12.08 9.29
CA TYR A 177 0.90 12.16 9.14
C TYR A 177 1.28 12.22 7.65
N LEU A 178 2.16 13.14 7.28
CA LEU A 178 2.65 13.23 5.92
C LEU A 178 4.07 13.80 5.82
N MET A 179 4.74 13.44 4.73
CA MET A 179 6.07 13.93 4.36
C MET A 179 5.96 15.37 3.87
N GLN A 180 6.45 16.32 4.66
CA GLN A 180 6.43 17.75 4.35
C GLN A 180 7.66 18.48 4.91
N ASP A 181 8.01 19.61 4.29
CA ASP A 181 9.06 20.51 4.78
C ASP A 181 8.55 21.45 5.89
N ALA A 182 9.43 22.33 6.37
CA ALA A 182 9.12 23.27 7.45
C ALA A 182 8.04 24.32 7.08
N ASP A 183 7.85 24.56 5.78
CA ASP A 183 6.85 25.50 5.26
C ASP A 183 5.51 24.80 4.96
N GLY A 184 5.44 23.47 5.17
CA GLY A 184 4.26 22.65 4.91
C GLY A 184 4.09 22.21 3.46
N ASN A 185 5.13 22.34 2.62
CA ASN A 185 5.11 21.81 1.27
C ASN A 185 5.34 20.30 1.29
N ILE A 186 4.61 19.58 0.44
CA ILE A 186 4.79 18.13 0.28
C ILE A 186 6.15 17.86 -0.36
N ILE A 187 6.97 17.06 0.31
CA ILE A 187 8.27 16.62 -0.25
C ILE A 187 8.10 15.36 -1.09
N GLU A 188 9.00 15.16 -2.04
CA GLU A 188 9.06 13.96 -2.86
C GLU A 188 9.52 12.77 -2.01
N THR A 189 8.88 11.61 -2.20
CA THR A 189 9.19 10.37 -1.49
C THR A 189 9.94 9.40 -2.39
N HIS A 190 10.49 8.35 -1.79
CA HIS A 190 11.11 7.27 -2.53
C HIS A 190 10.77 5.90 -1.95
N SER A 191 10.52 4.96 -2.86
CA SER A 191 10.39 3.54 -2.59
C SER A 191 10.58 2.79 -3.91
N ILE A 192 11.28 1.65 -3.88
CA ILE A 192 11.34 0.72 -5.01
C ILE A 192 9.94 0.20 -5.39
N SER A 193 9.03 0.18 -4.42
CA SER A 193 7.65 -0.28 -4.56
C SER A 193 6.69 0.89 -4.79
N ALA A 194 6.18 0.99 -6.02
CA ALA A 194 5.26 2.07 -6.43
C ALA A 194 3.95 2.10 -5.64
N GLY A 195 3.52 0.98 -5.02
CA GLY A 195 2.34 0.94 -4.16
C GLY A 195 2.56 1.53 -2.76
N LEU A 196 3.81 1.68 -2.33
CA LEU A 196 4.18 2.29 -1.04
C LEU A 196 4.72 3.72 -1.19
N ASP A 197 5.04 4.15 -2.41
CA ASP A 197 5.55 5.50 -2.70
C ASP A 197 4.43 6.57 -2.62
N TYR A 198 4.01 6.87 -1.39
CA TYR A 198 2.96 7.83 -1.09
C TYR A 198 3.38 8.69 0.12
N PRO A 199 3.31 10.04 0.03
CA PRO A 199 3.78 10.93 1.10
C PRO A 199 2.85 11.00 2.32
N GLY A 200 1.65 10.44 2.27
CA GLY A 200 0.71 10.46 3.39
C GLY A 200 0.36 9.07 3.87
N VAL A 201 -0.62 8.97 4.78
CA VAL A 201 -1.19 7.70 5.22
C VAL A 201 -2.66 7.87 5.60
N GLY A 202 -3.44 6.79 5.62
CA GLY A 202 -4.83 6.82 6.08
C GLY A 202 -4.97 7.36 7.52
N PRO A 203 -6.00 8.17 7.83
CA PRO A 203 -6.11 8.85 9.12
C PRO A 203 -6.36 7.88 10.29
N GLU A 204 -6.94 6.70 10.02
CA GLU A 204 -7.16 5.70 11.06
C GLU A 204 -5.84 5.01 11.47
N HIS A 205 -4.85 4.90 10.57
CA HIS A 205 -3.51 4.45 10.94
C HIS A 205 -2.82 5.44 11.87
N ALA A 206 -2.92 6.74 11.57
CA ALA A 206 -2.44 7.82 12.44
C ALA A 206 -3.07 7.74 13.84
N TRP A 207 -4.40 7.56 13.90
CA TRP A 207 -5.09 7.38 15.17
C TRP A 207 -4.62 6.14 15.93
N LEU A 208 -4.49 4.97 15.27
CA LEU A 208 -4.00 3.74 15.88
C LEU A 208 -2.56 3.86 16.42
N LYS A 209 -1.71 4.64 15.74
CA LYS A 209 -0.35 4.98 16.21
C LYS A 209 -0.42 5.80 17.50
N ASP A 210 -1.22 6.86 17.51
CA ASP A 210 -1.28 7.82 18.62
C ASP A 210 -1.83 7.19 19.90
N ILE A 211 -2.84 6.33 19.78
CA ILE A 211 -3.37 5.57 20.92
C ILE A 211 -2.51 4.34 21.27
N LYS A 212 -1.40 4.11 20.54
CA LYS A 212 -0.47 2.99 20.71
C LYS A 212 -1.11 1.61 20.53
N ARG A 213 -2.18 1.54 19.74
CA ARG A 213 -2.81 0.26 19.40
C ARG A 213 -2.05 -0.45 18.29
N ALA A 214 -1.48 0.29 17.34
CA ALA A 214 -0.62 -0.25 16.29
C ALA A 214 0.79 0.35 16.37
N GLU A 215 1.78 -0.46 16.02
CA GLU A 215 3.19 -0.12 15.89
C GLU A 215 3.51 0.10 14.41
N TYR A 216 4.40 1.03 14.11
CA TYR A 216 4.83 1.30 12.73
C TYR A 216 6.35 1.28 12.66
N VAL A 217 6.85 0.55 11.66
CA VAL A 217 8.27 0.34 11.38
C VAL A 217 8.52 0.58 9.90
N ALA A 218 9.77 0.69 9.50
CA ALA A 218 10.14 0.87 8.10
C ALA A 218 11.16 -0.17 7.65
N ILE A 219 11.09 -0.53 6.36
CA ILE A 219 11.98 -1.48 5.69
C ILE A 219 12.57 -0.81 4.45
N THR A 220 13.88 -0.96 4.24
CA THR A 220 14.57 -0.37 3.09
C THR A 220 14.33 -1.15 1.81
N ASP A 221 14.63 -0.53 0.67
CA ASP A 221 14.50 -1.17 -0.65
C ASP A 221 15.33 -2.47 -0.72
N ASP A 222 16.56 -2.44 -0.21
CA ASP A 222 17.47 -3.60 -0.18
C ASP A 222 16.90 -4.76 0.65
N GLU A 223 16.29 -4.44 1.79
CA GLU A 223 15.68 -5.43 2.68
C GLU A 223 14.43 -6.06 2.05
N ALA A 224 13.58 -5.24 1.42
CA ALA A 224 12.42 -5.72 0.67
C ALA A 224 12.83 -6.60 -0.53
N MET A 225 13.89 -6.23 -1.24
CA MET A 225 14.45 -7.03 -2.35
C MET A 225 15.03 -8.36 -1.87
N ALA A 226 15.75 -8.36 -0.75
CA ALA A 226 16.26 -9.58 -0.14
C ALA A 226 15.12 -10.54 0.22
N ALA A 227 14.06 -10.04 0.88
CA ALA A 227 12.88 -10.82 1.23
C ALA A 227 12.13 -11.33 0.00
N PHE A 228 11.95 -10.50 -1.04
CA PHE A 228 11.36 -10.92 -2.32
C PHE A 228 12.09 -12.16 -2.86
N HIS A 229 13.42 -12.09 -2.96
CA HIS A 229 14.23 -13.16 -3.52
C HIS A 229 14.24 -14.41 -2.63
N GLN A 230 14.24 -14.24 -1.31
CA GLN A 230 14.21 -15.35 -0.36
C GLN A 230 12.91 -16.14 -0.48
N PHE A 231 11.75 -15.47 -0.42
CA PHE A 231 10.45 -16.14 -0.52
C PHE A 231 10.21 -16.79 -1.88
N CYS A 232 10.72 -16.19 -2.97
CA CYS A 232 10.73 -16.86 -4.28
C CYS A 232 11.46 -18.21 -4.24
N ARG A 233 12.60 -18.29 -3.53
CA ARG A 233 13.46 -19.48 -3.51
C ARG A 233 13.04 -20.52 -2.48
N THR A 234 12.51 -20.11 -1.34
CA THR A 234 12.18 -21.02 -0.24
C THR A 234 10.73 -21.51 -0.32
N GLU A 235 9.79 -20.63 -0.64
CA GLU A 235 8.35 -20.95 -0.63
C GLU A 235 7.75 -21.11 -2.03
N GLY A 236 8.50 -20.77 -3.09
CA GLY A 236 7.97 -20.77 -4.46
C GLY A 236 6.87 -19.72 -4.69
N ILE A 237 6.80 -18.71 -3.81
CA ILE A 237 5.84 -17.60 -3.89
C ILE A 237 6.58 -16.38 -4.42
N ILE A 238 6.03 -15.73 -5.45
CA ILE A 238 6.54 -14.46 -5.99
C ILE A 238 5.72 -13.32 -5.36
N PRO A 239 6.17 -12.70 -4.26
CA PRO A 239 5.43 -11.62 -3.60
C PRO A 239 5.48 -10.33 -4.39
N ALA A 240 4.46 -9.48 -4.28
CA ALA A 240 4.60 -8.09 -4.72
C ALA A 240 5.65 -7.36 -3.87
N LEU A 241 6.39 -6.40 -4.45
CA LEU A 241 7.42 -5.64 -3.70
C LEU A 241 6.83 -4.91 -2.49
N GLU A 242 5.56 -4.47 -2.55
CA GLU A 242 4.81 -3.95 -1.40
C GLU A 242 4.76 -4.99 -0.27
N SER A 243 4.31 -6.22 -0.57
CA SER A 243 4.19 -7.30 0.40
C SER A 243 5.56 -7.75 0.93
N SER A 244 6.61 -7.67 0.12
CA SER A 244 7.98 -8.00 0.52
C SER A 244 8.49 -7.13 1.66
N HIS A 245 7.99 -5.90 1.83
CA HIS A 245 8.30 -5.08 3.00
C HIS A 245 7.78 -5.73 4.28
N ALA A 246 6.51 -6.18 4.28
CA ALA A 246 5.93 -6.87 5.42
C ALA A 246 6.67 -8.19 5.72
N LEU A 247 7.04 -8.94 4.68
CA LEU A 247 7.80 -10.19 4.81
C LEU A 247 9.21 -9.95 5.39
N ALA A 248 9.92 -8.92 4.93
CA ALA A 248 11.25 -8.57 5.43
C ALA A 248 11.22 -8.25 6.94
N HIS A 249 10.21 -7.49 7.38
CA HIS A 249 10.06 -7.21 8.81
C HIS A 249 9.68 -8.47 9.60
N ALA A 250 8.75 -9.28 9.09
CA ALA A 250 8.36 -10.53 9.71
C ALA A 250 9.55 -11.49 9.89
N GLU A 251 10.46 -11.57 8.92
CA GLU A 251 11.68 -12.38 9.04
C GLU A 251 12.61 -11.88 10.15
N LYS A 252 12.78 -10.55 10.28
CA LYS A 252 13.56 -9.95 11.38
C LYS A 252 12.94 -10.26 12.74
N MET A 253 11.61 -10.18 12.84
CA MET A 253 10.87 -10.52 14.06
C MET A 253 11.03 -12.00 14.41
N ALA A 254 10.82 -12.90 13.44
CA ALA A 254 10.86 -14.34 13.65
C ALA A 254 12.21 -14.81 14.24
N LYS A 255 13.33 -14.16 13.88
CA LYS A 255 14.67 -14.43 14.44
C LYS A 255 14.78 -14.14 15.94
N GLN A 256 13.89 -13.33 16.49
CA GLN A 256 13.88 -12.92 17.91
C GLN A 256 12.72 -13.54 18.70
N MET A 257 11.80 -14.24 18.03
CA MET A 257 10.62 -14.84 18.63
C MET A 257 10.92 -16.22 19.22
N ARG A 258 10.10 -16.61 20.20
CA ARG A 258 10.09 -17.99 20.68
C ARG A 258 9.44 -18.90 19.65
N GLN A 259 9.80 -20.17 19.67
CA GLN A 259 9.29 -21.16 18.70
C GLN A 259 7.76 -21.36 18.77
N ASP A 260 7.13 -21.02 19.89
CA ASP A 260 5.69 -21.15 20.10
C ASP A 260 4.89 -19.90 19.71
N GLU A 261 5.56 -18.79 19.38
CA GLU A 261 4.91 -17.56 18.92
C GLU A 261 4.58 -17.60 17.43
N VAL A 262 3.49 -16.95 17.04
CA VAL A 262 2.93 -17.01 15.68
C VAL A 262 2.81 -15.61 15.09
N LEU A 263 3.34 -15.45 13.88
CA LEU A 263 3.18 -14.28 13.02
C LEU A 263 2.14 -14.56 11.93
N LEU A 264 1.22 -13.62 11.75
CA LEU A 264 0.36 -13.57 10.57
C LEU A 264 0.80 -12.40 9.68
N VAL A 265 1.18 -12.67 8.44
CA VAL A 265 1.61 -11.63 7.50
C VAL A 265 0.58 -11.48 6.37
N ASN A 266 0.13 -10.25 6.13
CA ASN A 266 -0.75 -9.97 5.00
C ASN A 266 0.04 -9.94 3.69
N LEU A 267 -0.07 -11.00 2.88
CA LEU A 267 0.53 -11.05 1.56
C LEU A 267 -0.37 -10.32 0.54
N SER A 268 -0.34 -8.99 0.60
CA SER A 268 -1.28 -8.09 -0.07
C SER A 268 -1.42 -8.24 -1.60
N GLY A 269 -0.46 -8.90 -2.25
CA GLY A 269 -0.48 -9.09 -3.69
C GLY A 269 0.69 -9.93 -4.20
N ARG A 270 0.54 -10.38 -5.45
CA ARG A 270 1.53 -11.16 -6.22
C ARG A 270 2.46 -10.27 -7.05
N GLY A 271 3.69 -10.72 -7.25
CA GLY A 271 4.79 -9.95 -7.85
C GLY A 271 4.91 -9.99 -9.37
N ASP A 272 3.93 -10.53 -10.11
CA ASP A 272 4.00 -10.56 -11.59
C ASP A 272 4.26 -9.18 -12.20
N LYS A 273 3.69 -8.13 -11.58
CA LYS A 273 3.86 -6.74 -12.03
C LYS A 273 5.28 -6.21 -11.82
N ASP A 274 6.02 -6.80 -10.88
CA ASP A 274 7.33 -6.33 -10.44
C ASP A 274 8.48 -7.04 -11.17
N ILE A 275 8.20 -8.07 -11.96
CA ILE A 275 9.21 -8.89 -12.65
C ILE A 275 10.17 -8.03 -13.49
N ASN A 276 9.68 -7.06 -14.25
CA ASN A 276 10.54 -6.20 -15.09
C ASN A 276 11.44 -5.30 -14.23
N THR A 277 10.91 -4.75 -13.14
CA THR A 277 11.67 -3.92 -12.20
C THR A 277 12.75 -4.75 -11.53
N VAL A 278 12.38 -5.92 -11.01
CA VAL A 278 13.31 -6.86 -10.36
C VAL A 278 14.37 -7.34 -11.35
N ALA A 279 13.99 -7.76 -12.56
CA ALA A 279 14.94 -8.23 -13.55
C ALA A 279 16.00 -7.16 -13.89
N LYS A 280 15.57 -5.91 -14.08
CA LYS A 280 16.47 -4.79 -14.32
C LYS A 280 17.44 -4.56 -13.15
N LEU A 281 16.94 -4.59 -11.92
CA LEU A 281 17.74 -4.35 -10.71
C LEU A 281 18.67 -5.52 -10.36
N SER A 282 18.24 -6.75 -10.66
CA SER A 282 19.02 -7.97 -10.48
C SER A 282 19.97 -8.25 -11.66
N ASN A 283 20.04 -7.36 -12.67
CA ASN A 283 20.80 -7.55 -13.92
C ASN A 283 20.49 -8.88 -14.63
N ILE A 284 19.21 -9.28 -14.63
CA ILE A 284 18.70 -10.46 -15.33
C ILE A 284 18.13 -10.00 -16.68
N THR A 285 18.61 -10.59 -17.77
CA THR A 285 18.03 -10.40 -19.10
C THR A 285 16.78 -11.27 -19.25
N LEU A 286 15.63 -10.65 -19.60
CA LEU A 286 14.34 -11.32 -19.86
C LEU A 286 14.19 -11.69 -21.34
#